data_AF-A0A941G468-F1
#
_entry.id   AF-A0A941G468-F1
#
_cell.length_a   1.000
_cell.length_b   1.000
_cell.length_c   1.000
_cell.angle_alpha   90.00
_cell.angle_beta   90.00
_cell.angle_gamma   90.00
#
_symmetry.space_group_name_H-M   'P 1'
#
loop_
_entity.id
_entity.type
_entity.pdbx_description
1 polymer ?
#
loop_
_entity_poly.entity_id
_entity_poly.type
_entity_poly.pdbx_seq_one_letter_code
_entity_poly.pdbx_strand_id
1 'polypeptide(L)'
;GDARAAFAVFEAQRRPASSSFQAAAARSLDWYENVADKMHLAPVDFAYDYMRRTGQVSHDDLRQRDPAFASAYEARHPVTA
;
A
#
# COMPACT_ATOMS: atom_id res chain seq x y z
N GLY A 1 -21.11 -35.75 2.35
CA GLY A 1 -21.10 -34.31 2.68
C GLY A 1 -21.59 -33.52 1.48
N ASP A 2 -22.24 -32.39 1.70
CA ASP A 2 -22.73 -31.51 0.63
C ASP A 2 -21.59 -30.63 0.09
N ALA A 3 -21.13 -30.95 -1.13
CA ALA A 3 -20.05 -30.22 -1.78
C ALA A 3 -20.41 -28.76 -2.08
N ARG A 4 -21.67 -28.44 -2.37
CA ARG A 4 -22.10 -27.07 -2.66
C ARG A 4 -22.01 -26.22 -1.40
N ALA A 5 -22.45 -26.76 -0.26
CA ALA A 5 -22.31 -26.10 1.04
C ALA A 5 -20.82 -25.86 1.39
N ALA A 6 -19.95 -26.83 1.12
CA ALA A 6 -18.51 -26.69 1.35
C ALA A 6 -17.87 -25.57 0.50
N PHE A 7 -18.23 -25.46 -0.78
CA PHE A 7 -17.74 -24.37 -1.64
C PHE A 7 -18.24 -22.99 -1.19
N ALA A 8 -19.50 -22.87 -0.75
CA ALA A 8 -20.03 -21.60 -0.25
C ALA A 8 -19.28 -21.11 0.99
N VAL A 9 -18.96 -22.00 1.94
CA VAL A 9 -18.15 -21.66 3.12
C VAL A 9 -16.74 -21.24 2.74
N PHE A 10 -16.09 -21.99 1.85
CA PHE A 10 -14.75 -21.65 1.36
C PHE A 10 -14.72 -20.27 0.69
N GLU A 11 -15.68 -20.00 -0.19
CA GLU A 11 -15.78 -18.73 -0.89
C GLU A 11 -16.00 -17.57 0.08
N ALA A 12 -16.94 -17.71 1.02
CA ALA A 12 -17.23 -16.68 2.01
C ALA A 12 -15.99 -16.32 2.86
N GLN A 13 -15.15 -17.31 3.19
CA GLN A 13 -13.91 -17.10 3.94
C GLN A 13 -12.80 -16.44 3.10
N ARG A 14 -12.70 -16.77 1.80
CA ARG A 14 -11.59 -16.33 0.95
C ARG A 14 -11.85 -15.02 0.20
N ARG A 15 -13.11 -14.75 -0.14
CA ARG A 15 -13.51 -13.59 -0.96
C ARG A 15 -13.00 -12.27 -0.38
N PRO A 16 -13.09 -11.97 0.94
CA PRO A 16 -12.61 -10.68 1.47
C PRO A 16 -11.10 -10.46 1.28
N ALA A 17 -10.27 -11.46 1.61
CA ALA A 17 -8.83 -11.37 1.45
C ALA A 17 -8.41 -11.25 -0.02
N SER A 18 -9.06 -12.03 -0.90
CA SER A 18 -8.85 -11.95 -2.35
C SER A 18 -9.18 -10.56 -2.90
N SER A 19 -10.34 -10.00 -2.52
CA SER A 19 -10.75 -8.67 -2.96
C SER A 19 -9.80 -7.57 -2.44
N SER A 20 -9.34 -7.66 -1.18
CA SER A 20 -8.34 -6.72 -0.65
C SER A 20 -7.02 -6.77 -1.43
N PHE A 21 -6.53 -7.98 -1.73
CA PHE A 21 -5.33 -8.18 -2.53
C PHE A 21 -5.47 -7.59 -3.94
N GLN A 22 -6.60 -7.85 -4.61
CA GLN A 22 -6.88 -7.29 -5.93
C GLN A 22 -6.96 -5.76 -5.90
N ALA A 23 -7.56 -5.17 -4.87
CA ALA A 23 -7.61 -3.72 -4.70
C ALA A 23 -6.22 -3.10 -4.47
N ALA A 24 -5.33 -3.78 -3.74
CA ALA A 24 -3.94 -3.37 -3.58
C ALA A 24 -3.15 -3.48 -4.90
N ALA A 25 -3.38 -4.54 -5.68
CA ALA A 25 -2.76 -4.76 -6.99
C ALA A 25 -3.20 -3.68 -8.00
N ALA A 26 -4.49 -3.35 -8.06
CA ALA A 26 -5.02 -2.30 -8.93
C ALA A 26 -4.39 -0.93 -8.64
N ARG A 27 -4.26 -0.56 -7.36
CA ARG A 27 -3.55 0.66 -6.96
C ARG A 27 -2.06 0.65 -7.32
N SER A 28 -1.40 -0.50 -7.20
CA SER A 28 -0.01 -0.62 -7.64
C SER A 28 0.14 -0.45 -9.15
N LEU A 29 -0.81 -0.96 -9.94
CA LEU A 29 -0.80 -0.82 -11.40
C LEU A 29 -0.95 0.65 -11.79
N ASP A 30 -1.98 1.31 -11.25
CA ASP A 30 -2.22 2.74 -11.46
C ASP A 30 -1.00 3.60 -11.09
N TRP A 31 -0.32 3.27 -9.98
CA TRP A 31 0.91 3.95 -9.60
C TRP A 31 2.00 3.84 -10.65
N TYR A 32 2.21 2.63 -11.22
CA TYR A 32 3.23 2.40 -12.25
C TYR A 32 2.87 3.07 -13.57
N GLU A 33 1.59 3.08 -13.96
CA GLU A 33 1.12 3.79 -15.16
C GLU A 33 1.36 5.30 -15.05
N ASN A 34 1.30 5.86 -13.85
CA ASN A 34 1.46 7.28 -13.57
C ASN A 34 2.79 7.63 -12.84
N VAL A 35 3.83 6.79 -12.97
CA VAL A 35 5.10 7.02 -12.26
C VAL A 35 5.89 8.19 -12.85
N ALA A 36 5.75 8.45 -14.16
CA ALA A 36 6.46 9.52 -14.86
C ALA A 36 6.20 10.88 -14.20
N ASP A 37 4.94 11.12 -13.80
CA ASP A 37 4.52 12.36 -13.13
C ASP A 37 5.16 12.55 -11.76
N LYS A 38 5.77 11.51 -11.18
CA LYS A 38 6.39 11.52 -9.85
C LYS A 38 7.90 11.60 -9.90
N MET A 39 8.50 11.51 -11.09
CA MET A 39 9.96 11.51 -11.25
C MET A 39 10.62 12.86 -10.88
N HIS A 40 9.83 13.92 -10.71
CA HIS A 40 10.29 15.21 -10.22
C HIS A 40 10.45 15.27 -8.68
N LEU A 41 9.92 14.29 -7.96
CA LEU A 41 10.00 14.23 -6.50
C LEU A 41 11.45 14.02 -6.06
N ALA A 42 11.80 14.54 -4.87
CA ALA A 42 13.07 14.20 -4.26
C ALA A 42 13.12 12.69 -3.92
N PRO A 43 14.30 12.05 -3.87
CA PRO A 43 14.41 10.61 -3.67
C PRO A 43 13.65 10.06 -2.45
N VAL A 44 13.67 10.78 -1.34
CA VAL A 44 12.95 10.37 -0.11
C VAL A 44 11.43 10.43 -0.32
N ASP A 45 10.92 11.46 -0.98
CA ASP A 45 9.49 11.63 -1.24
C ASP A 45 8.99 10.59 -2.26
N PHE A 46 9.79 10.33 -3.30
CA PHE A 46 9.50 9.28 -4.28
C PHE A 46 9.46 7.89 -3.62
N ALA A 47 10.45 7.55 -2.80
CA ALA A 47 10.49 6.28 -2.09
C ALA A 47 9.31 6.12 -1.13
N TYR A 48 8.91 7.21 -0.45
CA TYR A 48 7.77 7.23 0.47
C TYR A 48 6.47 6.92 -0.28
N ASP A 49 6.22 7.64 -1.36
CA ASP A 49 5.06 7.44 -2.22
C ASP A 49 5.03 6.02 -2.83
N TYR A 50 6.17 5.53 -3.34
CA TYR A 50 6.31 4.18 -3.86
C TYR A 50 5.98 3.08 -2.84
N MET A 51 6.50 3.20 -1.61
CA MET A 51 6.27 2.19 -0.56
C MET A 51 4.81 2.16 -0.13
N ARG A 52 4.11 3.29 -0.20
CA ARG A 52 2.69 3.41 0.19
C ARG A 52 1.71 3.26 -0.98
N ARG A 53 2.18 3.05 -2.22
CA ARG A 53 1.34 2.96 -3.44
C ARG A 53 0.19 1.97 -3.34
N THR A 54 0.39 0.85 -2.66
CA THR A 54 -0.63 -0.19 -2.50
C THR A 54 -1.64 0.15 -1.43
N GLY A 55 -1.43 1.24 -0.68
CA GLY A 55 -2.07 1.63 0.58
C GLY A 55 -2.29 0.47 1.56
N GLN A 56 -1.40 -0.52 1.55
CA GLN A 56 -1.26 -1.53 2.60
C GLN A 56 -0.15 -1.16 3.59
N VAL A 57 0.63 -0.13 3.28
CA VAL A 57 1.70 0.39 4.12
C VAL A 57 1.30 1.77 4.61
N SER A 58 1.11 1.89 5.92
CA SER A 58 0.86 3.15 6.61
C SER A 58 2.17 3.88 6.92
N HIS A 59 2.05 5.13 7.39
CA HIS A 59 3.21 5.87 7.87
C HIS A 59 3.80 5.23 9.15
N ASP A 60 2.95 4.68 10.02
CA ASP A 60 3.40 4.00 11.24
C ASP A 60 4.13 2.69 10.93
N ASP A 61 3.70 1.95 9.90
CA ASP A 61 4.43 0.77 9.42
C ASP A 61 5.85 1.14 8.96
N LEU A 62 6.00 2.30 8.32
CA LEU A 62 7.32 2.81 7.90
C LEU A 62 8.15 3.24 9.10
N ARG A 63 7.58 3.96 10.08
CA ARG A 63 8.28 4.30 11.33
C ARG A 63 8.77 3.07 12.08
N GLN A 64 7.96 2.01 12.11
CA GLN A 64 8.34 0.77 12.81
C GLN A 64 9.42 -0.01 12.06
N ARG A 65 9.36 -0.07 10.73
CA ARG A 65 10.31 -0.83 9.90
C ARG A 65 11.62 -0.09 9.66
N ASP A 66 11.56 1.22 9.42
CA ASP A 66 12.70 2.10 9.15
C ASP A 66 12.46 3.49 9.76
N PRO A 67 12.81 3.66 11.04
CA PRO A 67 12.67 4.95 11.73
C PRO A 67 13.48 6.08 11.09
N ALA A 68 14.66 5.77 10.54
CA ALA A 68 15.53 6.77 9.93
C ALA A 68 14.92 7.29 8.63
N PHE A 69 14.36 6.42 7.80
CA PHE A 69 13.63 6.81 6.60
C PHE A 69 12.40 7.67 6.95
N ALA A 70 11.59 7.25 7.92
CA ALA A 70 10.42 8.01 8.33
C ALA A 70 10.79 9.41 8.85
N SER A 71 11.85 9.51 9.65
CA SER A 71 12.36 10.80 10.14
C SER A 71 12.88 11.69 8.99
N ALA A 72 13.57 11.10 8.00
CA ALA A 72 14.02 11.84 6.82
C ALA A 72 12.86 12.40 5.99
N TYR A 73 11.76 11.65 5.88
CA TYR A 73 10.53 12.14 5.25
C TYR A 73 9.87 13.25 6.07
N GLU A 74 9.69 13.06 7.38
CA GLU A 74 9.07 14.05 8.28
C GLU A 74 9.83 15.38 8.33
N ALA A 75 11.17 15.35 8.30
CA ALA A 75 11.98 16.56 8.25
C ALA A 75 11.73 17.39 6.98
N ARG A 76 11.26 16.78 5.89
CA ARG A 76 10.91 17.44 4.62
C ARG A 76 9.46 17.90 4.56
N HIS A 77 8.59 17.28 5.37
CA HIS A 77 7.16 17.57 5.45
C HIS A 77 6.77 17.91 6.89
N PRO A 78 7.30 19.02 7.46
CA PRO A 78 6.92 19.43 8.81
C PRO A 78 5.42 19.69 8.84
N VAL A 79 4.72 19.10 9.82
CA VAL A 79 3.30 19.38 10.05
C VAL A 79 3.17 20.87 10.31
N THR A 80 2.55 21.61 9.39
CA THR A 80 2.20 23.00 9.62
C THR A 80 1.27 23.07 10.82
N ALA A 81 1.71 23.78 11.87
CA ALA A 81 0.89 24.08 13.05
C ALA A 81 -0.24 25.06 12.70
#